data_AF-A0A9J6RP71-F1
#
_entry.id   AF-A0A9J6RP71-F1
#
_cell.length_a   1.000
_cell.length_b   1.000
_cell.length_c   1.000
_cell.angle_alpha   90.00
_cell.angle_beta   90.00
_cell.angle_gamma   90.00
#
_symmetry.space_group_name_H-M   'P 1'
#
loop_
_entity.id
_entity.type
_entity.pdbx_description
1 polymer ?
#
loop_
_entity_poly.entity_id
_entity_poly.type
_entity_poly.pdbx_seq_one_letter_code
_entity_poly.pdbx_strand_id
1 'polypeptide(L)'
;MKNTFKASLAFGIISISACSTFGKKSPDQLVFDAGINKDNKAVIEAIQSGAYAKPEIEAIAQKAMDQRLCSLAYDVTSNYQLDPNLKSKYQTLFQCLLLDKQYDAALSMLKQGANPEFIKEARYERNDALEEATAWGAIDVVDELLRLGMKPTSKAFYLGVSGHYHSSYETAVKFVDMFKPFMSSFDLDYVFVNKPLLYEVTTERKFNVEQRRNLAKMLLDNGADPNKGINKTEYGSARNVDYIETPYMAVKGIPELTSLFLAYGANPEYEQMREQAKFLANLKPGDKAQQGLIIEIKSNMALVQEESGQRWIQLQGIEP
;
A
#
# COMPACT_ATOMS: atom_id res chain seq x y z
N MET A 1 71.55 -23.19 65.80
CA MET A 1 71.28 -22.21 64.72
C MET A 1 69.78 -22.18 64.44
N LYS A 2 69.18 -21.00 64.65
CA LYS A 2 67.95 -20.41 64.06
C LYS A 2 66.74 -21.29 63.71
N ASN A 3 65.63 -20.94 64.36
CA ASN A 3 64.23 -21.06 63.94
C ASN A 3 64.00 -20.82 62.44
N THR A 4 62.94 -21.43 61.88
CA THR A 4 61.90 -20.65 61.20
C THR A 4 60.59 -21.44 61.03
N PHE A 5 59.51 -20.81 61.50
CA PHE A 5 58.10 -21.12 61.25
C PHE A 5 57.78 -21.13 59.75
N LYS A 6 56.89 -22.02 59.31
CA LYS A 6 56.07 -21.82 58.11
C LYS A 6 54.59 -21.85 58.48
N ALA A 7 53.96 -20.68 58.37
CA ALA A 7 52.52 -20.50 58.50
C ALA A 7 51.79 -21.12 57.29
N SER A 8 50.72 -21.85 57.54
CA SER A 8 49.76 -22.28 56.52
C SER A 8 48.71 -21.18 56.37
N LEU A 9 48.65 -20.54 55.19
CA LEU A 9 47.56 -19.63 54.83
C LEU A 9 46.47 -20.45 54.15
N ALA A 10 45.30 -20.52 54.79
CA ALA A 10 44.08 -21.05 54.21
C ALA A 10 43.48 -19.99 53.26
N PHE A 11 43.39 -20.31 51.97
CA PHE A 11 42.58 -19.54 51.03
C PHE A 11 41.12 -19.99 51.16
N GLY A 12 40.36 -19.30 52.01
CA GLY A 12 38.91 -19.33 51.96
C GLY A 12 38.44 -18.62 50.70
N ILE A 13 37.86 -19.37 49.76
CA ILE A 13 37.13 -18.80 48.63
C ILE A 13 35.84 -18.19 49.21
N ILE A 14 35.86 -16.89 49.45
CA ILE A 14 34.65 -16.11 49.68
C ILE A 14 33.96 -15.99 48.31
N SER A 15 32.93 -16.80 48.09
CA SER A 15 32.01 -16.61 46.99
C SER A 15 31.18 -15.37 47.29
N ILE A 16 31.57 -14.24 46.71
CA ILE A 16 30.82 -12.99 46.79
C ILE A 16 29.63 -13.15 45.84
N SER A 17 28.49 -13.57 46.38
CA SER A 17 27.19 -13.43 45.74
C SER A 17 26.90 -11.95 45.56
N ALA A 18 27.33 -11.38 44.43
CA ALA A 18 26.95 -10.04 44.01
C ALA A 18 25.47 -10.05 43.59
N CYS A 19 24.59 -9.99 44.59
CA CYS A 19 23.21 -9.59 44.41
C CYS A 19 23.23 -8.08 44.13
N SER A 20 23.39 -7.68 42.87
CA SER A 20 23.19 -6.30 42.45
C SER A 20 21.69 -6.04 42.45
N THR A 21 21.19 -5.46 43.53
CA THR A 21 19.86 -4.84 43.57
C THR A 21 19.85 -3.61 42.68
N PHE A 22 19.77 -3.81 41.36
CA PHE A 22 19.18 -2.81 40.48
C PHE A 22 17.71 -2.74 40.87
N GLY A 23 17.30 -1.62 41.48
CA GLY A 23 15.90 -1.41 41.85
C GLY A 23 14.98 -1.71 40.67
N LYS A 24 13.88 -2.44 40.92
CA LYS A 24 12.88 -2.78 39.91
C LYS A 24 12.49 -1.51 39.15
N LYS A 25 12.76 -1.49 37.84
CA LYS A 25 12.37 -0.39 36.96
C LYS A 25 10.83 -0.38 36.83
N SER A 26 10.25 0.80 36.66
CA SER A 26 8.84 0.86 36.25
C SER A 26 8.69 0.30 34.83
N PRO A 27 7.50 -0.21 34.45
CA PRO A 27 7.21 -0.60 33.06
C PRO A 27 7.65 0.46 32.04
N ASP A 28 7.33 1.73 32.30
CA ASP A 28 7.68 2.85 31.44
C ASP A 28 9.20 3.01 31.27
N GLN A 29 9.96 2.97 32.38
CA GLN A 29 11.42 3.09 32.32
C GLN A 29 12.05 1.89 31.64
N LEU A 30 11.55 0.68 31.90
CA LEU A 30 12.07 -0.54 31.32
C LEU A 30 11.93 -0.54 29.79
N VAL A 31 10.75 -0.17 29.28
CA VAL A 31 10.49 -0.09 27.84
C VAL A 31 11.26 1.07 27.20
N PHE A 32 11.32 2.23 27.86
CA PHE A 32 12.08 3.38 27.37
C PHE A 32 13.57 3.04 27.18
N ASP A 33 14.18 2.39 28.18
CA ASP A 33 15.57 1.94 28.10
C ASP A 33 15.77 0.92 26.97
N ALA A 34 14.82 0.00 26.79
CA ALA A 34 14.85 -0.97 25.70
C ALA A 34 14.81 -0.31 24.32
N GLY A 35 13.98 0.72 24.15
CA GLY A 35 13.89 1.51 22.93
C GLY A 35 15.20 2.24 22.60
N ILE A 36 15.85 2.85 23.59
CA ILE A 36 17.15 3.53 23.41
C ILE A 36 18.24 2.52 23.04
N ASN A 37 18.30 1.40 23.75
CA ASN A 37 19.40 0.44 23.62
C ASN A 37 19.15 -0.60 22.52
N LYS A 38 17.95 -0.64 21.94
CA LYS A 38 17.48 -1.70 21.02
C LYS A 38 17.65 -3.10 21.60
N ASP A 39 17.40 -3.25 22.90
CA ASP A 39 17.65 -4.48 23.65
C ASP A 39 16.35 -5.02 24.25
N ASN A 40 15.62 -5.78 23.44
CA ASN A 40 14.40 -6.47 23.89
C ASN A 40 14.73 -7.58 24.90
N LYS A 41 15.92 -8.17 24.83
CA LYS A 41 16.32 -9.32 25.64
C LYS A 41 16.40 -8.93 27.12
N ALA A 42 16.96 -7.75 27.43
CA ALA A 42 17.02 -7.23 28.79
C ALA A 42 15.63 -7.08 29.43
N VAL A 43 14.61 -6.73 28.65
CA VAL A 43 13.22 -6.65 29.14
C VAL A 43 12.70 -8.05 29.49
N ILE A 44 12.89 -9.02 28.60
CA ILE A 44 12.45 -10.39 28.83
C ILE A 44 13.16 -11.00 30.04
N GLU A 45 14.48 -10.84 30.18
CA GLU A 45 15.25 -11.30 31.34
C GLU A 45 14.76 -10.64 32.64
N ALA A 46 14.45 -9.35 32.60
CA ALA A 46 13.89 -8.64 33.75
C ALA A 46 12.53 -9.20 34.17
N ILE A 47 11.65 -9.56 33.22
CA ILE A 47 10.36 -10.21 33.54
C ILE A 47 10.59 -11.63 34.07
N GLN A 48 11.50 -12.40 33.46
CA GLN A 48 11.85 -13.77 33.86
C GLN A 48 12.41 -13.85 35.29
N SER A 49 12.99 -12.76 35.81
CA SER A 49 13.44 -12.68 37.21
C SER A 49 12.29 -12.81 38.23
N GLY A 50 11.04 -12.74 37.80
CA GLY A 50 9.85 -12.79 38.66
C GLY A 50 9.52 -11.46 39.35
N ALA A 51 10.21 -10.38 38.97
CA ALA A 51 10.03 -9.06 39.59
C ALA A 51 8.70 -8.37 39.23
N TYR A 52 8.00 -8.81 38.18
CA TYR A 52 6.81 -8.14 37.64
C TYR A 52 5.57 -9.04 37.76
N ALA A 53 4.49 -8.48 38.31
CA ALA A 53 3.19 -9.14 38.34
C ALA A 53 2.49 -9.05 36.98
N LYS A 54 1.50 -9.91 36.72
CA LYS A 54 0.77 -9.96 35.44
C LYS A 54 0.30 -8.59 34.92
N PRO A 55 -0.35 -7.71 35.72
CA PRO A 55 -0.76 -6.39 35.25
C PRO A 55 0.41 -5.49 34.82
N GLU A 56 1.58 -5.66 35.44
CA GLU A 56 2.78 -4.91 35.07
C GLU A 56 3.39 -5.45 33.76
N ILE A 57 3.33 -6.77 33.53
CA ILE A 57 3.74 -7.39 32.27
C ILE A 57 2.83 -6.92 31.11
N GLU A 58 1.52 -6.85 31.35
CA GLU A 58 0.57 -6.26 30.39
C GLU A 58 0.88 -4.79 30.11
N ALA A 59 1.19 -4.00 31.15
CA ALA A 59 1.58 -2.61 30.98
C ALA A 59 2.90 -2.47 30.18
N ILE A 60 3.88 -3.35 30.38
CA ILE A 60 5.12 -3.38 29.59
C ILE A 60 4.79 -3.58 28.10
N ALA A 61 3.95 -4.57 27.77
CA ALA A 61 3.57 -4.84 26.38
C ALA A 61 2.78 -3.66 25.76
N GLN A 62 1.87 -3.03 26.51
CA GLN A 62 1.15 -1.84 26.03
C GLN A 62 2.07 -0.65 25.77
N LYS A 63 3.04 -0.41 26.66
CA LYS A 63 4.02 0.67 26.50
C LYS A 63 4.97 0.41 25.34
N ALA A 64 5.35 -0.84 25.10
CA ALA A 64 6.12 -1.22 23.92
C ALA A 64 5.36 -0.87 22.64
N MET A 65 4.04 -1.12 22.56
CA MET A 65 3.23 -0.70 21.42
C MET A 65 3.15 0.82 21.25
N ASP A 66 3.00 1.57 22.35
CA ASP A 66 2.98 3.05 22.31
C ASP A 66 4.30 3.64 21.79
N GLN A 67 5.42 2.93 22.02
CA GLN A 67 6.74 3.30 21.50
C GLN A 67 7.09 2.65 20.15
N ARG A 68 6.12 1.99 19.49
CA ARG A 68 6.30 1.24 18.23
C ARG A 68 7.36 0.13 18.30
N LEU A 69 7.59 -0.42 19.49
CA LEU A 69 8.43 -1.59 19.71
C LEU A 69 7.57 -2.86 19.56
N CYS A 70 6.98 -3.06 18.36
CA CYS A 70 5.97 -4.11 18.14
C CYS A 70 6.53 -5.52 18.40
N SER A 71 7.79 -5.81 18.04
CA SER A 71 8.42 -7.11 18.35
C SER A 71 8.52 -7.35 19.85
N LEU A 72 8.91 -6.34 20.63
CA LEU A 72 8.97 -6.46 22.08
C LEU A 72 7.57 -6.73 22.66
N ALA A 73 6.56 -6.00 22.19
CA ALA A 73 5.18 -6.23 22.62
C ALA A 73 4.72 -7.66 22.29
N TYR A 74 5.08 -8.19 21.12
CA TYR A 74 4.80 -9.56 20.72
C TYR A 74 5.54 -10.60 21.58
N ASP A 75 6.83 -10.41 21.83
CA ASP A 75 7.64 -11.33 22.66
C ASP A 75 7.08 -11.41 24.08
N VAL A 76 6.74 -10.26 24.68
CA VAL A 76 6.13 -10.20 26.01
C VAL A 76 4.75 -10.86 25.99
N THR A 77 3.92 -10.57 24.99
CA THR A 77 2.57 -11.14 24.89
C THR A 77 2.61 -12.66 24.74
N SER A 78 3.47 -13.17 23.86
CA SER A 78 3.57 -14.59 23.53
C SER A 78 4.22 -15.40 24.65
N ASN A 79 5.33 -14.92 25.24
CA ASN A 79 6.07 -15.65 26.27
C ASN A 79 5.28 -15.78 27.58
N TYR A 80 4.36 -14.85 27.84
CA TYR A 80 3.59 -14.78 29.08
C TYR A 80 2.09 -15.03 28.89
N GLN A 81 1.68 -15.52 27.71
CA GLN A 81 0.30 -15.91 27.38
C GLN A 81 -0.71 -14.81 27.75
N LEU A 82 -0.40 -13.57 27.37
CA LEU A 82 -1.33 -12.45 27.55
C LEU A 82 -2.48 -12.54 26.53
N ASP A 83 -3.52 -11.74 26.74
CA ASP A 83 -4.63 -11.66 25.79
C ASP A 83 -4.13 -11.20 24.40
N PRO A 84 -4.35 -11.97 23.32
CA PRO A 84 -3.94 -11.59 21.96
C PRO A 84 -4.67 -10.33 21.44
N ASN A 85 -5.74 -9.90 22.11
CA ASN A 85 -6.45 -8.65 21.84
C ASN A 85 -5.88 -7.45 22.61
N LEU A 86 -4.66 -7.57 23.13
CA LEU A 86 -3.96 -6.46 23.77
C LEU A 86 -3.94 -5.25 22.83
N LYS A 87 -4.32 -4.09 23.38
CA LYS A 87 -4.33 -2.82 22.66
C LYS A 87 -3.67 -1.72 23.47
N SER A 88 -3.00 -0.83 22.77
CA SER A 88 -2.57 0.45 23.31
C SER A 88 -3.67 1.49 23.09
N LYS A 89 -3.36 2.77 23.37
CA LYS A 89 -4.28 3.86 23.06
C LYS A 89 -4.56 4.02 21.56
N TYR A 90 -3.61 3.61 20.72
CA TYR A 90 -3.59 3.95 19.30
C TYR A 90 -3.85 2.75 18.38
N GLN A 91 -3.50 1.54 18.82
CA GLN A 91 -3.56 0.34 17.97
C GLN A 91 -3.69 -0.95 18.77
N THR A 92 -4.16 -2.01 18.12
CA THR A 92 -4.03 -3.40 18.64
C THR A 92 -2.61 -3.92 18.42
N LEU A 93 -2.21 -4.97 19.14
CA LEU A 93 -0.92 -5.63 18.89
C LEU A 93 -0.83 -6.16 17.46
N PHE A 94 -1.91 -6.80 16.97
CA PHE A 94 -2.00 -7.24 15.58
C PHE A 94 -1.77 -6.10 14.59
N GLN A 95 -2.43 -4.95 14.79
CA GLN A 95 -2.24 -3.76 13.96
C GLN A 95 -0.80 -3.25 14.03
N CYS A 96 -0.19 -3.16 15.22
CA CYS A 96 1.23 -2.78 15.38
C CYS A 96 2.14 -3.66 14.52
N LEU A 97 1.99 -4.98 14.65
CA LEU A 97 2.81 -5.96 13.93
C LEU A 97 2.60 -5.89 12.42
N LEU A 98 1.35 -5.77 11.97
CA LEU A 98 1.03 -5.69 10.54
C LEU A 98 1.63 -4.42 9.91
N LEU A 99 1.47 -3.28 10.59
CA LEU A 99 2.00 -1.99 10.14
C LEU A 99 3.53 -1.94 10.14
N ASP A 100 4.18 -2.66 11.07
CA ASP A 100 5.63 -2.82 11.12
C ASP A 100 6.14 -3.96 10.25
N LYS A 101 5.27 -4.55 9.42
CA LYS A 101 5.57 -5.62 8.44
C LYS A 101 6.09 -6.91 9.07
N GLN A 102 5.74 -7.17 10.32
CA GLN A 102 6.07 -8.39 11.05
C GLN A 102 5.00 -9.46 10.80
N TYR A 103 4.88 -9.92 9.55
CA TYR A 103 3.75 -10.74 9.10
C TYR A 103 3.64 -12.09 9.82
N ASP A 104 4.75 -12.76 10.12
CA ASP A 104 4.72 -14.03 10.85
C ASP A 104 4.18 -13.87 12.27
N ALA A 105 4.57 -12.79 12.95
CA ALA A 105 4.08 -12.46 14.28
C ALA A 105 2.60 -12.02 14.23
N ALA A 106 2.22 -11.23 13.23
CA ALA A 106 0.83 -10.83 13.01
C ALA A 106 -0.07 -12.06 12.75
N LEU A 107 0.37 -12.99 11.90
CA LEU A 107 -0.32 -14.26 11.62
C LEU A 107 -0.43 -15.13 12.87
N SER A 108 0.64 -15.20 13.67
CA SER A 108 0.65 -15.90 14.96
C SER A 108 -0.42 -15.33 15.91
N MET A 109 -0.54 -14.00 15.99
CA MET A 109 -1.58 -13.35 16.80
C MET A 109 -3.00 -13.65 16.31
N LEU A 110 -3.24 -13.63 14.99
CA LEU A 110 -4.56 -14.01 14.43
C LEU A 110 -4.94 -15.45 14.79
N LYS A 111 -4.00 -16.40 14.64
CA LYS A 111 -4.22 -17.81 14.99
C LYS A 111 -4.48 -18.03 16.48
N GLN A 112 -4.03 -17.10 17.32
CA GLN A 112 -4.30 -17.10 18.76
C GLN A 112 -5.63 -16.41 19.13
N GLY A 113 -6.35 -15.85 18.16
CA GLY A 113 -7.66 -15.21 18.38
C GLY A 113 -7.60 -13.69 18.52
N ALA A 114 -6.56 -13.03 18.02
CA ALA A 114 -6.55 -11.57 17.90
C ALA A 114 -7.65 -11.10 16.93
N ASN A 115 -8.37 -10.05 17.32
CA ASN A 115 -9.34 -9.37 16.48
C ASN A 115 -8.61 -8.59 15.38
N PRO A 116 -8.91 -8.87 14.09
CA PRO A 116 -8.25 -8.20 12.97
C PRO A 116 -8.73 -6.75 12.75
N GLU A 117 -9.80 -6.30 13.42
CA GLU A 117 -10.30 -4.94 13.26
C GLU A 117 -9.28 -3.89 13.74
N PHE A 118 -8.92 -2.99 12.82
CA PHE A 118 -8.04 -1.87 13.12
C PHE A 118 -8.75 -0.80 13.95
N ILE A 119 -7.99 -0.20 14.87
CA ILE A 119 -8.37 1.09 15.45
C ILE A 119 -8.15 2.13 14.35
N LYS A 120 -9.24 2.77 13.92
CA LYS A 120 -9.22 3.73 12.81
C LYS A 120 -8.57 5.04 13.26
N GLU A 121 -7.53 5.47 12.54
CA GLU A 121 -6.90 6.76 12.74
C GLU A 121 -7.14 7.69 11.54
N ALA A 122 -7.59 8.92 11.80
CA ALA A 122 -7.95 9.87 10.73
C ALA A 122 -6.79 10.21 9.77
N ARG A 123 -5.53 10.02 10.19
CA ARG A 123 -4.33 10.35 9.41
C ARG A 123 -3.70 9.15 8.69
N TYR A 124 -4.28 7.96 8.81
CA TYR A 124 -3.75 6.75 8.18
C TYR A 124 -4.61 6.35 6.98
N GLU A 125 -4.01 6.21 5.80
CA GLU A 125 -4.73 6.00 4.53
C GLU A 125 -5.35 4.59 4.39
N ARG A 126 -4.85 3.61 5.16
CA ARG A 126 -5.26 2.20 5.09
C ARG A 126 -5.66 1.67 6.47
N ASN A 127 -6.80 2.15 6.97
CA ASN A 127 -7.38 1.73 8.25
C ASN A 127 -8.10 0.37 8.18
N ASP A 128 -7.59 -0.56 7.37
CA ASP A 128 -8.19 -1.88 7.15
C ASP A 128 -7.07 -2.92 7.01
N ALA A 129 -7.15 -3.99 7.81
CA ALA A 129 -6.13 -5.02 7.88
C ALA A 129 -5.98 -5.78 6.56
N LEU A 130 -7.09 -6.05 5.87
CA LEU A 130 -7.09 -6.79 4.62
C LEU A 130 -6.50 -5.92 3.50
N GLU A 131 -6.82 -4.63 3.45
CA GLU A 131 -6.18 -3.68 2.54
C GLU A 131 -4.66 -3.58 2.78
N GLU A 132 -4.22 -3.45 4.03
CA GLU A 132 -2.80 -3.32 4.37
C GLU A 132 -2.01 -4.60 4.05
N ALA A 133 -2.51 -5.76 4.50
CA ALA A 133 -1.87 -7.05 4.23
C ALA A 133 -1.80 -7.34 2.72
N THR A 134 -2.85 -6.99 1.98
CA THR A 134 -2.91 -7.17 0.54
C THR A 134 -1.93 -6.26 -0.19
N ALA A 135 -1.86 -4.97 0.18
CA ALA A 135 -0.93 -4.02 -0.42
C ALA A 135 0.52 -4.56 -0.37
N TRP A 136 0.95 -5.06 0.78
CA TRP A 136 2.31 -5.56 0.95
C TRP A 136 2.52 -7.03 0.59
N GLY A 137 1.51 -7.72 0.06
CA GLY A 137 1.65 -9.09 -0.40
C GLY A 137 1.81 -10.12 0.73
N ALA A 138 1.29 -9.82 1.92
CA ALA A 138 1.32 -10.72 3.08
C ALA A 138 0.27 -11.83 2.92
N ILE A 139 0.50 -12.74 1.96
CA ILE A 139 -0.50 -13.73 1.53
C ILE A 139 -1.07 -14.55 2.69
N ASP A 140 -0.21 -15.07 3.57
CA ASP A 140 -0.67 -15.95 4.65
C ASP A 140 -1.52 -15.20 5.68
N VAL A 141 -1.26 -13.90 5.86
CA VAL A 141 -2.13 -13.03 6.67
C VAL A 141 -3.47 -12.83 5.95
N VAL A 142 -3.45 -12.52 4.65
CA VAL A 142 -4.69 -12.34 3.87
C VAL A 142 -5.55 -13.60 3.88
N ASP A 143 -4.94 -14.78 3.71
CA ASP A 143 -5.64 -16.06 3.78
C ASP A 143 -6.35 -16.26 5.13
N GLU A 144 -5.64 -15.99 6.24
CA GLU A 144 -6.22 -16.11 7.58
C GLU A 144 -7.35 -15.09 7.81
N LEU A 145 -7.20 -13.84 7.35
CA LEU A 145 -8.23 -12.81 7.45
C LEU A 145 -9.52 -13.22 6.71
N LEU A 146 -9.38 -13.79 5.50
CA LEU A 146 -10.52 -14.32 4.74
C LEU A 146 -11.17 -15.51 5.48
N ARG A 147 -10.36 -16.39 6.09
CA ARG A 147 -10.84 -17.52 6.92
C ARG A 147 -11.63 -17.06 8.14
N LEU A 148 -11.23 -15.93 8.73
CA LEU A 148 -11.94 -15.26 9.83
C LEU A 148 -13.21 -14.52 9.37
N GLY A 149 -13.53 -14.57 8.08
CA GLY A 149 -14.78 -14.03 7.51
C GLY A 149 -14.69 -12.58 7.04
N MET A 150 -13.49 -11.98 7.00
CA MET A 150 -13.33 -10.68 6.37
C MET A 150 -13.60 -10.78 4.87
N LYS A 151 -14.31 -9.78 4.33
CA LYS A 151 -14.63 -9.70 2.91
C LYS A 151 -13.72 -8.68 2.23
N PRO A 152 -13.07 -9.02 1.11
CA PRO A 152 -12.28 -8.06 0.36
C PRO A 152 -13.15 -6.93 -0.22
N THR A 153 -12.57 -5.74 -0.33
CA THR A 153 -13.16 -4.57 -0.97
C THR A 153 -12.54 -4.37 -2.37
N SER A 154 -13.15 -3.55 -3.23
CA SER A 154 -12.53 -3.17 -4.52
C SER A 154 -11.14 -2.55 -4.33
N LYS A 155 -10.91 -1.83 -3.22
CA LYS A 155 -9.60 -1.26 -2.89
C LYS A 155 -8.59 -2.33 -2.51
N ALA A 156 -8.96 -3.32 -1.70
CA ALA A 156 -8.08 -4.46 -1.40
C ALA A 156 -7.72 -5.22 -2.69
N PHE A 157 -8.73 -5.49 -3.54
CA PHE A 157 -8.51 -6.11 -4.85
C PHE A 157 -7.54 -5.30 -5.72
N TYR A 158 -7.76 -3.97 -5.83
CA TYR A 158 -6.84 -3.07 -6.54
C TYR A 158 -5.41 -3.18 -6.00
N LEU A 159 -5.23 -3.07 -4.68
CA LEU A 159 -3.91 -3.04 -4.04
C LEU A 159 -3.12 -4.34 -4.30
N GLY A 160 -3.80 -5.49 -4.28
CA GLY A 160 -3.18 -6.78 -4.48
C GLY A 160 -2.88 -7.07 -5.95
N VAL A 161 -3.79 -6.71 -6.85
CA VAL A 161 -3.61 -7.03 -8.28
C VAL A 161 -2.69 -6.04 -8.99
N SER A 162 -2.70 -4.76 -8.60
CA SER A 162 -1.79 -3.76 -9.16
C SER A 162 -0.32 -4.06 -8.87
N GLY A 163 -0.04 -4.78 -7.78
CA GLY A 163 1.33 -4.94 -7.28
C GLY A 163 2.00 -3.61 -6.98
N HIS A 164 1.23 -2.55 -6.66
CA HIS A 164 1.77 -1.21 -6.44
C HIS A 164 2.88 -1.21 -5.38
N TYR A 165 2.65 -1.90 -4.26
CA TYR A 165 3.60 -1.94 -3.14
C TYR A 165 4.48 -3.21 -3.12
N HIS A 166 3.90 -4.41 -3.32
CA HIS A 166 4.68 -5.66 -3.23
C HIS A 166 5.49 -6.00 -4.50
N SER A 167 5.18 -5.41 -5.66
CA SER A 167 5.95 -5.55 -6.91
C SER A 167 6.25 -6.98 -7.39
N SER A 168 5.40 -7.97 -7.06
CA SER A 168 5.53 -9.37 -7.51
C SER A 168 4.33 -9.78 -8.35
N TYR A 169 4.61 -10.33 -9.54
CA TYR A 169 3.60 -10.82 -10.45
C TYR A 169 2.87 -12.04 -9.89
N GLU A 170 3.63 -12.96 -9.30
CA GLU A 170 3.14 -14.21 -8.71
C GLU A 170 2.18 -13.90 -7.56
N THR A 171 2.54 -12.92 -6.71
CA THR A 171 1.66 -12.42 -5.65
C THR A 171 0.39 -11.79 -6.22
N ALA A 172 0.49 -10.98 -7.28
CA ALA A 172 -0.68 -10.36 -7.91
C ALA A 172 -1.66 -11.41 -8.48
N VAL A 173 -1.15 -12.41 -9.19
CA VAL A 173 -1.95 -13.55 -9.69
C VAL A 173 -2.58 -14.32 -8.54
N LYS A 174 -1.83 -14.57 -7.46
CA LYS A 174 -2.36 -15.25 -6.28
C LYS A 174 -3.51 -14.47 -5.64
N PHE A 175 -3.47 -13.14 -5.61
CA PHE A 175 -4.60 -12.33 -5.15
C PHE A 175 -5.81 -12.39 -6.08
N VAL A 176 -5.61 -12.45 -7.41
CA VAL A 176 -6.73 -12.71 -8.35
C VAL A 176 -7.42 -14.03 -7.99
N ASP A 177 -6.64 -15.09 -7.75
CA ASP A 177 -7.19 -16.41 -7.40
C ASP A 177 -7.89 -16.43 -6.04
N MET A 178 -7.25 -15.87 -5.01
CA MET A 178 -7.81 -15.79 -3.65
C MET A 178 -9.11 -14.98 -3.60
N PHE A 179 -9.20 -13.91 -4.40
CA PHE A 179 -10.37 -13.03 -4.42
C PHE A 179 -11.41 -13.42 -5.47
N LYS A 180 -11.14 -14.43 -6.30
CA LYS A 180 -12.08 -14.93 -7.32
C LYS A 180 -13.50 -15.21 -6.80
N PRO A 181 -13.72 -15.79 -5.59
CA PRO A 181 -15.07 -16.00 -5.06
C PRO A 181 -15.87 -14.70 -4.82
N PHE A 182 -15.19 -13.56 -4.74
CA PHE A 182 -15.76 -12.24 -4.46
C PHE A 182 -15.82 -11.35 -5.70
N MET A 183 -15.37 -11.83 -6.86
CA MET A 183 -15.16 -11.01 -8.06
C MET A 183 -16.42 -10.22 -8.48
N SER A 184 -17.60 -10.83 -8.37
CA SER A 184 -18.88 -10.19 -8.71
C SER A 184 -19.29 -9.05 -7.76
N SER A 185 -18.58 -8.87 -6.65
CA SER A 185 -18.82 -7.78 -5.69
C SER A 185 -17.86 -6.60 -5.88
N PHE A 186 -16.83 -6.75 -6.72
CA PHE A 186 -15.86 -5.70 -6.96
C PHE A 186 -16.32 -4.76 -8.07
N ASP A 187 -15.97 -3.49 -7.90
CA ASP A 187 -15.87 -2.54 -9.00
C ASP A 187 -14.50 -2.74 -9.65
N LEU A 188 -14.46 -3.40 -10.82
CA LEU A 188 -13.21 -3.66 -11.55
C LEU A 188 -12.65 -2.39 -12.21
N ASP A 189 -13.47 -1.35 -12.30
CA ASP A 189 -13.09 -0.03 -12.80
C ASP A 189 -12.71 0.93 -11.65
N TYR A 190 -12.59 0.40 -10.42
CA TYR A 190 -12.21 1.15 -9.24
C TYR A 190 -10.91 1.91 -9.48
N VAL A 191 -10.94 3.19 -9.10
CA VAL A 191 -9.85 4.14 -9.31
C VAL A 191 -9.14 4.40 -7.98
N PHE A 192 -7.84 4.13 -7.95
CA PHE A 192 -6.97 4.49 -6.83
C PHE A 192 -5.83 5.37 -7.34
N VAL A 193 -5.55 6.48 -6.64
CA VAL A 193 -4.53 7.48 -7.05
C VAL A 193 -4.72 7.89 -8.53
N ASN A 194 -5.98 8.16 -8.91
CA ASN A 194 -6.40 8.58 -10.25
C ASN A 194 -6.10 7.59 -11.39
N LYS A 195 -5.88 6.30 -11.08
CA LYS A 195 -5.71 5.25 -12.09
C LYS A 195 -6.71 4.10 -11.87
N PRO A 196 -7.47 3.71 -12.90
CA PRO A 196 -8.20 2.44 -12.90
C PRO A 196 -7.24 1.25 -12.85
N LEU A 197 -7.66 0.13 -12.26
CA LEU A 197 -6.80 -1.05 -12.09
C LEU A 197 -6.25 -1.58 -13.42
N LEU A 198 -7.10 -1.70 -14.44
CA LEU A 198 -6.71 -2.18 -15.77
C LEU A 198 -5.63 -1.27 -16.40
N TYR A 199 -5.74 0.04 -16.20
CA TYR A 199 -4.75 1.01 -16.65
C TYR A 199 -3.41 0.85 -15.90
N GLU A 200 -3.46 0.71 -14.57
CA GLU A 200 -2.26 0.52 -13.73
C GLU A 200 -1.50 -0.75 -14.14
N VAL A 201 -2.16 -1.91 -14.20
CA VAL A 201 -1.49 -3.19 -14.50
C VAL A 201 -0.87 -3.25 -15.91
N THR A 202 -1.35 -2.43 -16.84
CA THR A 202 -0.88 -2.45 -18.23
C THR A 202 0.21 -1.43 -18.52
N THR A 203 0.23 -0.32 -17.80
CA THR A 203 1.19 0.77 -18.02
C THR A 203 2.41 0.69 -17.11
N GLU A 204 2.28 0.07 -15.93
CA GLU A 204 3.38 -0.06 -14.98
C GLU A 204 4.46 -1.02 -15.47
N ARG A 205 5.70 -0.54 -15.56
CA ARG A 205 6.82 -1.29 -16.16
C ARG A 205 7.44 -2.35 -15.23
N LYS A 206 6.89 -2.52 -14.03
CA LYS A 206 7.36 -3.53 -13.06
C LYS A 206 7.12 -4.96 -13.55
N PHE A 207 6.11 -5.17 -14.39
CA PHE A 207 5.81 -6.45 -15.02
C PHE A 207 6.25 -6.44 -16.49
N ASN A 208 6.77 -7.56 -16.97
CA ASN A 208 7.11 -7.69 -18.39
C ASN A 208 5.83 -7.70 -19.26
N VAL A 209 5.98 -7.63 -20.58
CA VAL A 209 4.83 -7.52 -21.51
C VAL A 209 3.87 -8.70 -21.37
N GLU A 210 4.38 -9.93 -21.25
CA GLU A 210 3.57 -11.14 -21.13
C GLU A 210 2.78 -11.14 -19.81
N GLN A 211 3.42 -10.81 -18.70
CA GLN A 211 2.80 -10.70 -17.38
C GLN A 211 1.69 -9.66 -17.36
N ARG A 212 1.95 -8.46 -17.93
CA ARG A 212 0.93 -7.41 -18.08
C ARG A 212 -0.24 -7.86 -18.92
N ARG A 213 0.02 -8.53 -20.05
CA ARG A 213 -1.01 -9.08 -20.91
C ARG A 213 -1.87 -10.12 -20.18
N ASN A 214 -1.25 -10.99 -19.39
CA ASN A 214 -1.96 -12.01 -18.64
C ASN A 214 -2.87 -11.40 -17.56
N LEU A 215 -2.38 -10.45 -16.77
CA LEU A 215 -3.21 -9.74 -15.77
C LEU A 215 -4.33 -8.94 -16.44
N ALA A 216 -4.03 -8.20 -17.51
CA ALA A 216 -5.04 -7.46 -18.26
C ALA A 216 -6.14 -8.39 -18.78
N LYS A 217 -5.76 -9.54 -19.34
CA LYS A 217 -6.72 -10.55 -19.81
C LYS A 217 -7.58 -11.07 -18.66
N MET A 218 -7.01 -11.36 -17.49
CA MET A 218 -7.77 -11.80 -16.33
C MET A 218 -8.81 -10.74 -15.91
N LEU A 219 -8.44 -9.46 -15.87
CA LEU A 219 -9.38 -8.37 -15.54
C LEU A 219 -10.48 -8.22 -16.60
N LEU A 220 -10.11 -8.24 -17.87
CA LEU A 220 -11.04 -8.14 -19.00
C LEU A 220 -12.01 -9.32 -19.06
N ASP A 221 -11.55 -10.55 -18.80
CA ASP A 221 -12.38 -11.76 -18.71
C ASP A 221 -13.44 -11.67 -17.60
N ASN A 222 -13.21 -10.84 -16.59
CA ASN A 222 -14.14 -10.61 -15.49
C ASN A 222 -14.96 -9.31 -15.65
N GLY A 223 -14.82 -8.61 -16.77
CA GLY A 223 -15.68 -7.48 -17.13
C GLY A 223 -15.12 -6.09 -16.85
N ALA A 224 -13.81 -5.92 -16.65
CA ALA A 224 -13.19 -4.60 -16.61
C ALA A 224 -13.38 -3.85 -17.95
N ASP A 225 -13.69 -2.55 -17.92
CA ASP A 225 -13.92 -1.76 -19.14
C ASP A 225 -12.59 -1.35 -19.79
N PRO A 226 -12.27 -1.80 -21.03
CA PRO A 226 -11.03 -1.41 -21.71
C PRO A 226 -10.97 0.09 -22.08
N ASN A 227 -12.08 0.82 -21.98
CA ASN A 227 -12.17 2.26 -22.25
C ASN A 227 -12.04 3.10 -20.97
N LYS A 228 -12.00 2.47 -19.79
CA LYS A 228 -11.79 3.17 -18.53
C LYS A 228 -10.34 3.64 -18.42
N GLY A 229 -10.14 4.91 -18.74
CA GLY A 229 -8.84 5.57 -18.76
C GLY A 229 -8.59 6.55 -17.61
N ILE A 230 -7.57 7.37 -17.81
CA ILE A 230 -7.21 8.47 -16.91
C ILE A 230 -7.39 9.81 -17.61
N ASN A 231 -7.75 10.85 -16.86
CA ASN A 231 -7.78 12.21 -17.39
C ASN A 231 -6.34 12.71 -17.56
N LYS A 232 -6.04 13.20 -18.75
CA LYS A 232 -4.79 13.84 -19.14
C LYS A 232 -5.08 15.23 -19.66
N THR A 233 -4.07 16.08 -19.62
CA THR A 233 -4.12 17.45 -20.13
C THR A 233 -3.01 17.62 -21.15
N GLU A 234 -3.35 18.04 -22.37
CA GLU A 234 -2.38 18.61 -23.30
C GLU A 234 -2.15 20.07 -22.94
N TYR A 235 -0.90 20.43 -22.66
CA TYR A 235 -0.49 21.78 -22.30
C TYR A 235 -0.05 22.53 -23.54
N GLY A 236 -0.86 23.51 -23.94
CA GLY A 236 -0.55 24.42 -25.04
C GLY A 236 0.03 25.74 -24.54
N SER A 237 0.55 26.54 -25.47
CA SER A 237 1.07 27.87 -25.16
C SER A 237 -0.02 28.87 -24.74
N ALA A 238 -1.26 28.67 -25.20
CA ALA A 238 -2.39 29.56 -24.94
C ALA A 238 -3.53 28.91 -24.14
N ARG A 239 -3.63 27.58 -24.13
CA ARG A 239 -4.69 26.84 -23.44
C ARG A 239 -4.28 25.41 -23.10
N ASN A 240 -4.97 24.85 -22.13
CA ASN A 240 -4.89 23.44 -21.77
C ASN A 240 -6.15 22.73 -22.27
N VAL A 241 -6.01 21.51 -22.78
CA VAL A 241 -7.14 20.70 -23.27
C VAL A 241 -7.08 19.33 -22.63
N ASP A 242 -8.16 18.97 -21.92
CA ASP A 242 -8.26 17.66 -21.28
C ASP A 242 -8.74 16.59 -22.26
N TYR A 243 -8.23 15.37 -22.09
CA TYR A 243 -8.65 14.17 -22.81
C TYR A 243 -8.54 12.94 -21.91
N ILE A 244 -9.16 11.83 -22.32
CA ILE A 244 -9.05 10.55 -21.63
C ILE A 244 -8.00 9.69 -22.34
N GLU A 245 -6.98 9.26 -21.60
CA GLU A 245 -6.02 8.26 -22.06
C GLU A 245 -6.48 6.87 -21.59
N THR A 246 -6.91 6.03 -22.53
CA THR A 246 -7.34 4.65 -22.25
C THR A 246 -6.15 3.68 -22.17
N PRO A 247 -6.30 2.50 -21.55
CA PRO A 247 -5.27 1.45 -21.56
C PRO A 247 -4.77 1.10 -22.97
N TYR A 248 -5.68 1.02 -23.95
CA TYR A 248 -5.35 0.78 -25.36
C TYR A 248 -4.38 1.83 -25.91
N MET A 249 -4.62 3.12 -25.66
CA MET A 249 -3.74 4.20 -26.13
C MET A 249 -2.35 4.10 -25.51
N ALA A 250 -2.29 3.82 -24.21
CA ALA A 250 -1.04 3.77 -23.46
C ALA A 250 -0.12 2.60 -23.89
N VAL A 251 -0.69 1.55 -24.51
CA VAL A 251 0.05 0.36 -24.95
C VAL A 251 0.13 0.22 -26.48
N LYS A 252 -0.23 1.25 -27.26
CA LYS A 252 -0.28 1.20 -28.74
C LYS A 252 1.02 0.70 -29.40
N GLY A 253 2.17 0.91 -28.75
CA GLY A 253 3.48 0.42 -29.21
C GLY A 253 3.79 -1.04 -28.87
N ILE A 254 2.85 -1.79 -28.29
CA ILE A 254 3.04 -3.17 -27.82
C ILE A 254 1.94 -4.05 -28.45
N PRO A 255 2.19 -4.65 -29.62
CA PRO A 255 1.18 -5.32 -30.44
C PRO A 255 0.33 -6.35 -29.68
N GLU A 256 0.93 -7.10 -28.75
CA GLU A 256 0.28 -8.16 -27.98
C GLU A 256 -0.75 -7.61 -27.00
N LEU A 257 -0.50 -6.42 -26.42
CA LEU A 257 -1.44 -5.73 -25.54
C LEU A 257 -2.48 -4.97 -26.37
N THR A 258 -2.05 -4.28 -27.44
CA THR A 258 -2.96 -3.55 -28.34
C THR A 258 -4.03 -4.48 -28.92
N SER A 259 -3.62 -5.64 -29.42
CA SER A 259 -4.55 -6.64 -30.00
C SER A 259 -5.49 -7.21 -28.95
N LEU A 260 -5.02 -7.42 -27.71
CA LEU A 260 -5.88 -7.85 -26.60
C LEU A 260 -6.98 -6.81 -26.34
N PHE A 261 -6.63 -5.54 -26.19
CA PHE A 261 -7.63 -4.50 -25.89
C PHE A 261 -8.67 -4.33 -27.00
N LEU A 262 -8.25 -4.37 -28.27
CA LEU A 262 -9.19 -4.33 -29.41
C LEU A 262 -10.15 -5.52 -29.40
N ALA A 263 -9.66 -6.72 -29.07
CA ALA A 263 -10.50 -7.91 -28.99
C ALA A 263 -11.58 -7.84 -27.89
N TYR A 264 -11.38 -7.01 -26.87
CA TYR A 264 -12.34 -6.79 -25.78
C TYR A 264 -13.14 -5.48 -25.93
N GLY A 265 -13.07 -4.82 -27.09
CA GLY A 265 -13.92 -3.66 -27.39
C GLY A 265 -13.35 -2.30 -26.97
N ALA A 266 -12.01 -2.17 -26.88
CA ALA A 266 -11.40 -0.85 -26.80
C ALA A 266 -11.79 0.00 -28.02
N ASN A 267 -12.23 1.24 -27.79
CA ASN A 267 -12.63 2.20 -28.82
C ASN A 267 -11.39 3.01 -29.29
N PRO A 268 -10.93 2.85 -30.54
CA PRO A 268 -9.81 3.63 -31.06
C PRO A 268 -10.10 5.13 -31.21
N GLU A 269 -11.36 5.57 -31.18
CA GLU A 269 -11.74 6.99 -31.30
C GLU A 269 -11.16 7.87 -30.17
N TYR A 270 -10.83 7.29 -29.01
CA TYR A 270 -10.11 8.03 -27.97
C TYR A 270 -8.74 8.54 -28.44
N GLU A 271 -8.11 7.91 -29.43
CA GLU A 271 -6.90 8.46 -30.06
C GLU A 271 -7.19 9.76 -30.80
N GLN A 272 -8.33 9.85 -31.50
CA GLN A 272 -8.73 11.06 -32.21
C GLN A 272 -8.96 12.20 -31.21
N MET A 273 -9.53 11.90 -30.03
CA MET A 273 -9.68 12.89 -28.96
C MET A 273 -8.33 13.45 -28.48
N ARG A 274 -7.29 12.61 -28.40
CA ARG A 274 -5.93 13.07 -28.05
C ARG A 274 -5.32 13.95 -29.14
N GLU A 275 -5.44 13.54 -30.41
CA GLU A 275 -4.91 14.34 -31.52
C GLU A 275 -5.67 15.67 -31.65
N GLN A 276 -6.99 15.67 -31.43
CA GLN A 276 -7.78 16.88 -31.33
C GLN A 276 -7.34 17.75 -30.15
N ALA A 277 -7.10 17.17 -28.97
CA ALA A 277 -6.59 17.92 -27.82
C ALA A 277 -5.24 18.58 -28.10
N LYS A 278 -4.31 17.87 -28.75
CA LYS A 278 -3.01 18.42 -29.18
C LYS A 278 -3.17 19.55 -30.19
N PHE A 279 -4.05 19.38 -31.18
CA PHE A 279 -4.33 20.41 -32.17
C PHE A 279 -4.89 21.67 -31.48
N LEU A 280 -5.95 21.52 -30.69
CA LEU A 280 -6.62 22.64 -30.02
C LEU A 280 -5.71 23.35 -29.01
N ALA A 281 -4.86 22.61 -28.28
CA ALA A 281 -3.88 23.18 -27.37
C ALA A 281 -2.88 24.11 -28.10
N ASN A 282 -2.52 23.78 -29.34
CA ASN A 282 -1.57 24.54 -30.14
C ASN A 282 -2.21 25.58 -31.08
N LEU A 283 -3.54 25.57 -31.21
CA LEU A 283 -4.29 26.47 -32.08
C LEU A 283 -4.13 27.93 -31.63
N LYS A 284 -3.72 28.80 -32.57
CA LYS A 284 -3.50 30.23 -32.36
C LYS A 284 -4.15 31.08 -33.46
N PRO A 285 -4.42 32.38 -33.19
CA PRO A 285 -4.76 33.33 -34.24
C PRO A 285 -3.74 33.32 -35.39
N GLY A 286 -4.24 33.31 -36.62
CA GLY A 286 -3.46 33.18 -37.85
C GLY A 286 -3.37 31.76 -38.40
N ASP A 287 -3.73 30.73 -37.62
CA ASP A 287 -3.76 29.35 -38.12
C ASP A 287 -4.95 29.13 -39.07
N LYS A 288 -4.76 28.27 -40.07
CA LYS A 288 -5.84 27.78 -40.93
C LYS A 288 -6.32 26.43 -40.43
N ALA A 289 -7.59 26.34 -40.07
CA ALA A 289 -8.29 25.09 -39.73
C ALA A 289 -9.24 24.70 -40.88
N GLN A 290 -9.84 23.51 -40.80
CA GLN A 290 -10.84 23.08 -41.78
C GLN A 290 -12.01 24.08 -41.91
N GLN A 291 -12.39 24.72 -40.80
CA GLN A 291 -13.48 25.68 -40.74
C GLN A 291 -13.10 27.08 -41.25
N GLY A 292 -11.82 27.39 -41.47
CA GLY A 292 -11.37 28.70 -41.96
C GLY A 292 -10.15 29.27 -41.23
N LEU A 293 -9.87 30.55 -41.44
CA LEU A 293 -8.75 31.25 -40.77
C LEU A 293 -9.16 31.64 -39.35
N ILE A 294 -8.38 31.24 -38.35
CA ILE A 294 -8.60 31.61 -36.95
C ILE A 294 -8.18 33.07 -36.76
N ILE A 295 -9.13 33.94 -36.42
CA ILE A 295 -8.89 35.38 -36.22
C ILE A 295 -8.64 35.69 -34.75
N GLU A 296 -9.43 35.10 -33.86
CA GLU A 296 -9.38 35.35 -32.43
C GLU A 296 -9.79 34.08 -31.68
N ILE A 297 -9.25 33.86 -30.48
CA ILE A 297 -9.71 32.80 -29.59
C ILE A 297 -10.00 33.38 -28.20
N LYS A 298 -11.21 33.15 -27.69
CA LYS A 298 -11.68 33.60 -26.37
C LYS A 298 -12.29 32.42 -25.62
N SER A 299 -11.74 32.08 -24.47
CA SER A 299 -12.21 30.97 -23.63
C SER A 299 -12.34 29.67 -24.45
N ASN A 300 -13.57 29.17 -24.64
CA ASN A 300 -13.92 27.95 -25.38
C ASN A 300 -14.41 28.21 -26.82
N MET A 301 -14.25 29.43 -27.35
CA MET A 301 -14.73 29.83 -28.68
C MET A 301 -13.61 30.41 -29.55
N ALA A 302 -13.67 30.19 -30.85
CA ALA A 302 -12.83 30.88 -31.84
C ALA A 302 -13.66 31.67 -32.85
N LEU A 303 -13.19 32.85 -33.21
CA LEU A 303 -13.70 33.63 -34.33
C LEU A 303 -12.99 33.13 -35.59
N VAL A 304 -13.77 32.64 -36.54
CA VAL A 304 -13.26 32.04 -37.77
C VAL A 304 -13.75 32.83 -38.97
N GLN A 305 -12.82 33.15 -39.88
CA GLN A 305 -13.09 33.77 -41.17
C GLN A 305 -13.28 32.69 -42.24
N GLU A 306 -14.49 32.62 -42.76
CA GLU A 306 -14.94 31.80 -43.88
C GLU A 306 -15.16 32.65 -45.13
N GLU A 307 -15.42 32.02 -46.28
CA GLU A 307 -15.76 32.73 -47.53
C GLU A 307 -17.04 33.56 -47.39
N SER A 308 -18.01 33.08 -46.59
CA SER A 308 -19.29 33.74 -46.34
C SER A 308 -19.26 34.82 -45.25
N GLY A 309 -18.12 35.03 -44.57
CA GLY A 309 -17.98 36.01 -43.49
C GLY A 309 -17.32 35.44 -42.24
N GLN A 310 -17.47 36.13 -41.10
CA GLN A 310 -16.91 35.71 -39.82
C GLN A 310 -17.99 35.14 -38.90
N ARG A 311 -17.67 34.06 -38.19
CA ARG A 311 -18.53 33.52 -37.13
C ARG A 311 -17.75 32.97 -35.97
N TRP A 312 -18.37 32.97 -34.79
CA TRP A 312 -17.84 32.30 -33.61
C TRP A 312 -18.25 30.83 -33.61
N ILE A 313 -17.30 29.93 -33.37
CA ILE A 313 -17.53 28.49 -33.25
C ILE A 313 -16.90 27.94 -31.96
N GLN A 314 -17.47 26.86 -31.43
CA GLN A 314 -16.92 26.15 -30.27
C GLN A 314 -15.59 25.50 -30.66
N LEU A 315 -14.58 25.56 -29.77
CA LEU A 315 -13.27 24.97 -30.02
C LEU A 315 -13.34 23.47 -30.32
N GLN A 316 -14.25 22.74 -29.67
CA GLN A 316 -14.46 21.31 -29.90
C GLN A 316 -14.98 20.99 -31.31
N GLY A 317 -15.52 21.97 -32.03
CA GLY A 317 -15.93 21.84 -33.42
C GLY A 317 -14.89 22.31 -34.44
N ILE A 318 -13.65 22.58 -33.99
CA ILE A 318 -12.54 22.95 -34.87
C ILE A 318 -11.70 21.71 -35.13
N GLU A 319 -11.47 21.44 -36.41
CA GLU A 319 -10.69 20.30 -36.89
C GLU A 319 -9.41 20.79 -37.57
N PRO A 320 -8.30 20.00 -37.48
CA PRO A 320 -7.01 20.31 -38.11
C PRO A 320 -7.07 20.72 -39.59
#